data_AF-A0A2P7ULT5-F1
#
_entry.id   AF-A0A2P7ULT5-F1
#
_cell.length_a   1.000
_cell.length_b   1.000
_cell.length_c   1.000
_cell.angle_alpha   90.00
_cell.angle_beta   90.00
_cell.angle_gamma   90.00
#
_symmetry.space_group_name_H-M   'P 1'
#
loop_
_entity.id
_entity.type
_entity.pdbx_description
1 polymer ?
#
loop_
_entity_poly.entity_id
_entity_poly.type
_entity_poly.pdbx_seq_one_letter_code
_entity_poly.pdbx_strand_id
1 'polypeptide(L)'
;MIPVLEIFGPTIQGEGMVIGQKTMFVRTAGCDYRCNWCDSAFTWDGSARDEIQQMSPEAIWEELTRLGGNRFSHVTISGGNPALLAGIGDFIALLKEHGIRTAVETQGSKWQAWLPHIDDITISPKPPSSGMETDFQALDRIVHELLEQKHPGLSLKVVVFDDNDFNYARTIHQRFPEVPFYLQPGNSDLTDADTPLLRDKLLESFEWLIDQAMATPDMNDAKVLPQLHALVWGNKRGV
;
A
#
# COMPACT_ATOMS: atom_id res chain seq x y z
N MET A 1 -7.24 13.81 -15.81
CA MET A 1 -7.15 14.47 -14.49
C MET A 1 -7.20 13.40 -13.41
N ILE A 2 -6.38 13.56 -12.37
CA ILE A 2 -6.21 12.63 -11.25
C ILE A 2 -6.53 13.42 -9.96
N PRO A 3 -7.40 12.92 -9.06
CA PRO A 3 -7.66 13.54 -7.76
C PRO A 3 -6.50 13.27 -6.79
N VAL A 4 -5.65 14.26 -6.56
CA VAL A 4 -4.47 14.15 -5.69
C VAL A 4 -4.73 14.90 -4.37
N LEU A 5 -4.34 14.28 -3.26
CA LEU A 5 -4.36 14.88 -1.91
C LEU A 5 -2.96 15.24 -1.44
N GLU A 6 -1.99 14.35 -1.64
CA GLU A 6 -0.62 14.58 -1.17
C GLU A 6 0.39 14.24 -2.27
N ILE A 7 1.42 15.08 -2.41
CA ILE A 7 2.66 14.77 -3.11
C ILE A 7 3.81 15.11 -2.16
N PHE A 8 4.66 14.14 -1.83
CA PHE A 8 5.75 14.34 -0.88
C PHE A 8 6.94 13.43 -1.15
N GLY A 9 8.04 13.72 -0.46
CA GLY A 9 9.32 13.01 -0.58
C GLY A 9 10.47 13.93 -1.03
N PRO A 10 11.67 13.37 -1.29
CA PRO A 10 11.97 11.95 -1.24
C PRO A 10 11.95 11.41 0.20
N THR A 11 11.33 10.25 0.37
CA THR A 11 11.32 9.46 1.62
C THR A 11 11.67 8.00 1.33
N ILE A 12 11.43 7.08 2.27
CA ILE A 12 11.53 5.63 2.10
C ILE A 12 10.14 4.99 2.00
N GLN A 13 10.00 3.96 1.17
CA GLN A 13 8.87 3.04 1.28
C GLN A 13 8.96 2.36 2.66
N GLY A 14 7.94 2.51 3.49
CA GLY A 14 7.95 1.97 4.84
C GLY A 14 7.44 0.53 4.95
N GLU A 15 6.93 -0.05 3.87
CA GLU A 15 6.17 -1.31 3.91
C GLU A 15 6.46 -2.23 2.71
N GLY A 16 6.08 -3.50 2.87
CA GLY A 16 5.94 -4.45 1.76
C GLY A 16 7.25 -4.79 1.03
N MET A 17 7.11 -5.15 -0.25
CA MET A 17 8.17 -5.78 -1.04
C MET A 17 9.40 -4.90 -1.31
N VAL A 18 9.23 -3.57 -1.34
CA VAL A 18 10.31 -2.60 -1.56
C VAL A 18 10.58 -1.74 -0.33
N ILE A 19 10.34 -2.28 0.87
CA ILE A 19 10.64 -1.62 2.14
C ILE A 19 12.08 -1.06 2.17
N GLY A 20 12.24 0.20 2.58
CA GLY A 20 13.49 0.96 2.58
C GLY A 20 13.86 1.65 1.26
N GLN A 21 13.15 1.39 0.14
CA GLN A 21 13.42 2.05 -1.14
C GLN A 21 13.16 3.56 -1.05
N LYS A 22 14.15 4.38 -1.42
CA LYS A 22 13.95 5.83 -1.56
C LYS A 22 12.93 6.13 -2.67
N THR A 23 11.84 6.82 -2.37
CA THR A 23 10.72 7.06 -3.27
C THR A 23 10.10 8.43 -3.05
N MET A 24 9.45 8.98 -4.08
CA MET A 24 8.40 9.98 -3.89
C MET A 24 7.05 9.30 -3.67
N PHE A 25 6.08 9.99 -3.10
CA PHE A 25 4.71 9.50 -2.94
C PHE A 25 3.71 10.43 -3.66
N VAL A 26 2.71 9.82 -4.29
CA VAL A 26 1.51 10.47 -4.79
C VAL A 26 0.31 9.78 -4.17
N ARG A 27 -0.41 10.48 -3.28
CA ARG A 27 -1.62 9.98 -2.62
C ARG A 27 -2.86 10.51 -3.31
N THR A 28 -3.67 9.63 -3.87
CA THR A 28 -4.93 10.00 -4.52
C THR A 28 -6.10 10.12 -3.52
N ALA A 29 -7.25 10.59 -3.99
CA ALA A 29 -8.49 10.62 -3.23
C ALA A 29 -9.49 9.59 -3.75
N GLY A 30 -10.37 9.13 -2.86
CA GLY A 30 -11.43 8.17 -3.12
C GLY A 30 -11.05 6.74 -2.78
N CYS A 31 -11.96 6.00 -2.17
CA CYS A 31 -11.80 4.58 -1.90
C CYS A 31 -13.17 3.90 -2.03
N ASP A 32 -13.21 2.66 -2.47
CA ASP A 32 -14.40 1.81 -2.48
C ASP A 32 -14.57 1.05 -1.16
N TYR A 33 -13.57 1.08 -0.28
CA TYR A 33 -13.58 0.48 1.06
C TYR A 33 -13.65 1.55 2.17
N ARG A 34 -14.06 1.13 3.37
CA ARG A 34 -14.28 1.96 4.58
C ARG A 34 -13.67 1.28 5.80
N CYS A 35 -12.39 0.88 5.69
CA CYS A 35 -11.73 0.09 6.72
C CYS A 35 -11.72 0.79 8.08
N ASN A 36 -12.06 0.07 9.15
CA ASN A 36 -12.14 0.59 10.52
C ASN A 36 -10.84 1.25 11.02
N TRP A 37 -9.70 0.74 10.58
CA TRP A 37 -8.35 1.17 11.01
C TRP A 37 -7.58 1.87 9.88
N CYS A 38 -8.27 2.53 8.94
CA CYS A 38 -7.59 3.23 7.85
C CYS A 38 -6.75 4.42 8.37
N ASP A 39 -5.42 4.27 8.35
CA ASP A 39 -4.45 5.33 8.71
C ASP A 39 -4.58 6.61 7.85
N SER A 40 -5.20 6.47 6.68
CA SER A 40 -5.39 7.50 5.67
C SER A 40 -6.87 7.76 5.39
N ALA A 41 -7.75 7.66 6.40
CA ALA A 41 -9.19 7.81 6.26
C ALA A 41 -9.62 9.13 5.57
N PHE A 42 -8.83 10.20 5.76
CA PHE A 42 -9.01 11.50 5.11
C PHE A 42 -9.09 11.43 3.57
N THR A 43 -8.58 10.35 2.97
CA THR A 43 -8.66 10.11 1.53
C THR A 43 -10.07 9.78 1.03
N TRP A 44 -11.00 9.37 1.91
CA TRP A 44 -12.34 8.93 1.50
C TRP A 44 -13.49 9.35 2.43
N ASP A 45 -13.22 9.77 3.67
CA ASP A 45 -14.25 10.15 4.65
C ASP A 45 -14.84 11.55 4.41
N GLY A 46 -14.25 12.30 3.48
CA GLY A 46 -14.66 13.66 3.10
C GLY A 46 -14.03 14.77 3.93
N SER A 47 -13.25 14.46 4.97
CA SER A 47 -12.61 15.46 5.84
C SER A 47 -11.59 16.33 5.12
N ALA A 48 -10.92 15.80 4.09
CA ALA A 48 -9.97 16.53 3.24
C ALA A 48 -10.52 16.80 1.82
N ARG A 49 -11.85 16.81 1.63
CA ARG A 49 -12.45 16.97 0.30
C ARG A 49 -12.04 18.26 -0.40
N ASP A 50 -11.93 19.35 0.35
CA ASP A 50 -11.56 20.67 -0.17
C ASP A 50 -10.06 20.80 -0.48
N GLU A 51 -9.25 19.83 -0.03
CA GLU A 51 -7.81 19.74 -0.33
C GLU A 51 -7.53 18.96 -1.63
N ILE A 52 -8.54 18.29 -2.22
CA ILE A 52 -8.39 17.50 -3.44
C ILE A 52 -8.06 18.41 -4.62
N GLN A 53 -6.89 18.20 -5.21
CA GLN A 53 -6.47 18.88 -6.43
C GLN A 53 -6.67 17.95 -7.63
N GLN A 54 -7.40 18.43 -8.63
CA GLN A 54 -7.45 17.75 -9.94
C GLN A 54 -6.18 18.11 -10.72
N MET A 55 -5.28 17.16 -10.88
CA MET A 55 -4.00 17.37 -11.55
C MET A 55 -3.91 16.56 -12.86
N SER A 56 -3.21 17.08 -13.86
CA SER A 56 -2.79 16.28 -15.02
C SER A 56 -1.52 15.48 -14.68
N PRO A 57 -1.18 14.41 -15.41
CA PRO A 57 0.11 13.72 -15.28
C PRO A 57 1.32 14.67 -15.26
N GLU A 58 1.31 15.67 -16.15
CA GLU A 58 2.39 16.66 -16.28
C GLU A 58 2.48 17.55 -15.05
N ALA A 59 1.35 18.01 -14.51
CA ALA A 59 1.33 18.81 -13.28
C ALA A 59 1.85 18.02 -12.08
N ILE A 60 1.54 16.72 -11.98
CA ILE A 60 2.08 15.85 -10.92
C ILE A 60 3.59 15.68 -11.10
N TRP A 61 4.06 15.47 -12.33
CA TRP A 61 5.48 15.37 -12.64
C TRP A 61 6.26 16.65 -12.32
N GLU A 62 5.71 17.82 -12.65
CA GLU A 62 6.27 19.13 -12.30
C GLU A 62 6.41 19.29 -10.78
N GLU A 63 5.40 18.88 -10.00
CA GLU A 63 5.46 18.95 -8.54
C GLU A 63 6.48 17.96 -7.95
N LEU A 64 6.53 16.73 -8.47
CA LEU A 64 7.52 15.74 -8.08
C LEU A 64 8.96 16.22 -8.33
N THR A 65 9.21 16.82 -9.49
CA THR A 65 10.53 17.37 -9.83
C THR A 65 10.85 18.64 -9.05
N ARG A 66 9.86 19.48 -8.73
CA ARG A 66 10.03 20.65 -7.86
C ARG A 66 10.45 20.25 -6.45
N LEU A 67 9.84 19.22 -5.87
CA LEU A 67 10.13 18.73 -4.51
C LEU A 67 11.40 17.87 -4.46
N GLY A 68 11.50 16.91 -5.37
CA GLY A 68 12.55 15.89 -5.40
C GLY A 68 13.83 16.32 -6.12
N GLY A 69 13.73 17.21 -7.11
CA GLY A 69 14.81 17.52 -8.04
C GLY A 69 15.28 16.23 -8.75
N ASN A 70 16.58 16.01 -8.78
CA ASN A 70 17.21 14.79 -9.31
C ASN A 70 17.46 13.70 -8.24
N ARG A 71 16.79 13.77 -7.08
CA ARG A 71 17.09 12.90 -5.92
C ARG A 71 16.20 11.67 -5.83
N PHE A 72 15.41 11.37 -6.85
CA PHE A 72 14.53 10.20 -6.89
C PHE A 72 14.57 9.52 -8.28
N SER A 73 14.29 8.23 -8.27
CA SER A 73 14.17 7.37 -9.46
C SER A 73 13.06 6.33 -9.27
N HIS A 74 12.18 6.57 -8.29
CA HIS A 74 11.08 5.72 -7.90
C HIS A 74 9.93 6.57 -7.35
N VAL A 75 8.69 6.23 -7.72
CA VAL A 75 7.45 6.89 -7.26
C VAL A 75 6.46 5.83 -6.81
N THR A 76 5.91 5.99 -5.60
CA THR A 76 4.86 5.12 -5.07
C THR A 76 3.51 5.84 -5.17
N ILE A 77 2.55 5.20 -5.84
CA ILE A 77 1.20 5.69 -6.02
C ILE A 77 0.28 4.97 -5.02
N SER A 78 -0.41 5.71 -4.17
CA SER A 78 -1.21 5.17 -3.07
C SER A 78 -2.49 5.97 -2.80
N GLY A 79 -3.27 5.54 -1.81
CA GLY A 79 -4.33 6.22 -1.05
C GLY A 79 -5.48 6.85 -1.83
N GLY A 80 -6.72 6.87 -1.34
CA GLY A 80 -7.42 5.59 -1.25
C GLY A 80 -7.48 4.93 -2.65
N ASN A 81 -7.76 3.64 -2.71
CA ASN A 81 -7.61 2.79 -3.91
C ASN A 81 -7.32 3.47 -5.29
N PRO A 82 -6.03 3.60 -5.68
CA PRO A 82 -5.64 4.11 -7.00
C PRO A 82 -6.28 3.35 -8.16
N ALA A 83 -6.61 2.06 -7.98
CA ALA A 83 -7.26 1.23 -9.00
C ALA A 83 -8.69 1.68 -9.37
N LEU A 84 -9.25 2.71 -8.73
CA LEU A 84 -10.47 3.37 -9.18
C LEU A 84 -10.24 4.33 -10.35
N LEU A 85 -8.98 4.68 -10.64
CA LEU A 85 -8.61 5.80 -11.49
C LEU A 85 -7.94 5.32 -12.77
N ALA A 86 -8.70 5.27 -13.87
CA ALA A 86 -8.14 4.91 -15.19
C ALA A 86 -7.05 5.90 -15.65
N GLY A 87 -7.18 7.18 -15.28
CA GLY A 87 -6.23 8.25 -15.66
C GLY A 87 -4.82 8.09 -15.08
N ILE A 88 -4.58 7.16 -14.15
CA ILE A 88 -3.23 6.84 -13.67
C ILE A 88 -2.36 6.23 -14.79
N GLY A 89 -2.96 5.59 -15.80
CA GLY A 89 -2.21 5.00 -16.91
C GLY A 89 -1.31 5.99 -17.65
N ASP A 90 -1.82 7.18 -17.95
CA ASP A 90 -1.05 8.25 -18.62
C ASP A 90 0.10 8.74 -17.74
N PHE A 91 -0.10 8.78 -16.41
CA PHE A 91 0.93 9.15 -15.46
C PHE A 91 2.03 8.10 -15.34
N ILE A 92 1.69 6.81 -15.34
CA ILE A 92 2.67 5.72 -15.38
C ILE A 92 3.51 5.80 -16.67
N ALA A 93 2.87 6.03 -17.82
CA ALA A 93 3.57 6.18 -19.09
C ALA A 93 4.57 7.35 -19.04
N LEU A 94 4.16 8.51 -18.53
CA LEU A 94 5.02 9.68 -18.38
C LEU A 94 6.22 9.40 -17.45
N LEU A 95 6.00 8.76 -16.30
CA LEU A 95 7.09 8.40 -15.38
C LEU A 95 8.11 7.47 -16.07
N LYS A 96 7.63 6.51 -16.84
CA LYS A 96 8.47 5.58 -17.59
C LYS A 96 9.31 6.26 -18.67
N GLU A 97 8.75 7.25 -19.38
CA GLU A 97 9.49 8.08 -20.34
C GLU A 97 10.66 8.82 -19.69
N HIS A 98 10.51 9.20 -18.41
CA HIS A 98 11.55 9.80 -17.59
C HIS A 98 12.46 8.79 -16.87
N GLY A 99 12.32 7.49 -17.13
CA GLY A 99 13.12 6.42 -16.51
C GLY A 99 12.85 6.24 -15.01
N ILE A 100 11.67 6.63 -14.55
CA ILE A 100 11.25 6.51 -13.14
C ILE A 100 10.52 5.19 -12.95
N ARG A 101 10.96 4.39 -11.97
CA ARG A 101 10.26 3.18 -11.53
C ARG A 101 9.01 3.53 -10.74
N THR A 102 8.01 2.66 -10.77
CA THR A 102 6.70 2.88 -10.18
C THR A 102 6.31 1.76 -9.25
N ALA A 103 5.71 2.13 -8.12
CA ALA A 103 5.03 1.20 -7.23
C ALA A 103 3.57 1.60 -7.06
N VAL A 104 2.69 0.62 -6.80
CA VAL A 104 1.28 0.88 -6.46
C VAL A 104 0.84 0.06 -5.24
N GLU A 105 0.07 0.71 -4.37
CA GLU A 105 -0.62 0.07 -3.25
C GLU A 105 -2.13 0.05 -3.54
N THR A 106 -2.73 -1.13 -3.61
CA THR A 106 -4.19 -1.31 -3.82
C THR A 106 -4.72 -2.45 -2.94
N GLN A 107 -6.00 -2.43 -2.58
CA GLN A 107 -6.63 -3.57 -1.91
C GLN A 107 -7.06 -4.72 -2.84
N GLY A 108 -6.86 -4.60 -4.16
CA GLY A 108 -7.19 -5.67 -5.10
C GLY A 108 -8.69 -5.86 -5.37
N SER A 109 -9.48 -4.79 -5.27
CA SER A 109 -10.92 -4.82 -5.55
C SER A 109 -11.27 -4.43 -6.99
N LYS A 110 -10.36 -3.75 -7.71
CA LYS A 110 -10.57 -3.21 -9.06
C LYS A 110 -9.37 -3.52 -9.94
N TRP A 111 -9.66 -3.91 -11.18
CA TRP A 111 -8.65 -4.10 -12.22
C TRP A 111 -8.49 -2.82 -13.02
N GLN A 112 -7.26 -2.54 -13.46
CA GLN A 112 -6.95 -1.52 -14.43
C GLN A 112 -5.92 -2.05 -15.42
N ALA A 113 -6.08 -1.69 -16.69
CA ALA A 113 -5.17 -2.11 -17.76
C ALA A 113 -3.74 -1.58 -17.57
N TRP A 114 -3.55 -0.57 -16.72
CA TRP A 114 -2.24 -0.03 -16.39
C TRP A 114 -1.50 -0.80 -15.29
N LEU A 115 -2.17 -1.72 -14.56
CA LEU A 115 -1.52 -2.50 -13.49
C LEU A 115 -0.27 -3.24 -13.97
N PRO A 116 -0.29 -3.98 -15.11
CA PRO A 116 0.90 -4.68 -15.61
C PRO A 116 2.05 -3.78 -16.07
N HIS A 117 1.89 -2.45 -16.02
CA HIS A 117 2.93 -1.48 -16.35
C HIS A 117 3.62 -0.89 -15.11
N ILE A 118 3.14 -1.21 -13.91
CA ILE A 118 3.78 -0.85 -12.64
C ILE A 118 4.95 -1.79 -12.37
N ASP A 119 6.07 -1.29 -11.86
CA ASP A 119 7.22 -2.15 -11.53
C ASP A 119 6.95 -2.97 -10.27
N ASP A 120 6.44 -2.34 -9.20
CA ASP A 120 6.19 -2.96 -7.89
C ASP A 120 4.71 -2.86 -7.48
N ILE A 121 3.95 -3.95 -7.60
CA ILE A 121 2.52 -4.04 -7.29
C ILE A 121 2.33 -4.72 -5.94
N THR A 122 1.87 -3.97 -4.95
CA THR A 122 1.38 -4.51 -3.68
C THR A 122 -0.14 -4.61 -3.69
N ILE A 123 -0.67 -5.83 -3.69
CA ILE A 123 -2.09 -6.08 -3.47
C ILE A 123 -2.30 -6.42 -1.99
N SER A 124 -3.21 -5.70 -1.32
CA SER A 124 -3.48 -5.86 0.10
C SER A 124 -4.96 -6.18 0.36
N PRO A 125 -5.38 -7.45 0.23
CA PRO A 125 -6.71 -7.89 0.62
C PRO A 125 -6.95 -7.56 2.09
N LYS A 126 -8.14 -7.05 2.42
CA LYS A 126 -8.42 -6.52 3.76
C LYS A 126 -9.06 -7.61 4.65
N PRO A 127 -8.50 -7.84 5.85
CA PRO A 127 -8.94 -8.89 6.74
C PRO A 127 -10.23 -8.50 7.51
N PRO A 128 -10.86 -9.44 8.23
CA PRO A 128 -12.12 -9.19 8.93
C PRO A 128 -12.12 -8.01 9.90
N SER A 129 -11.01 -7.74 10.61
CA SER A 129 -10.92 -6.59 11.53
C SER A 129 -11.16 -5.24 10.83
N SER A 130 -10.96 -5.17 9.51
CA SER A 130 -11.20 -3.96 8.74
C SER A 130 -12.70 -3.65 8.60
N GLY A 131 -13.59 -4.59 8.92
CA GLY A 131 -15.03 -4.46 8.66
C GLY A 131 -15.41 -4.56 7.18
N MET A 132 -14.51 -5.06 6.33
CA MET A 132 -14.74 -5.20 4.89
C MET A 132 -14.77 -6.66 4.48
N GLU A 133 -15.64 -6.99 3.52
CA GLU A 133 -15.69 -8.31 2.91
C GLU A 133 -14.85 -8.33 1.63
N THR A 134 -13.96 -9.32 1.55
CA THR A 134 -13.15 -9.53 0.34
C THR A 134 -14.00 -10.18 -0.75
N ASP A 135 -14.09 -9.52 -1.90
CA ASP A 135 -14.59 -10.14 -3.12
C ASP A 135 -13.50 -11.04 -3.71
N PHE A 136 -13.54 -12.32 -3.34
CA PHE A 136 -12.56 -13.31 -3.81
C PHE A 136 -12.60 -13.52 -5.32
N GLN A 137 -13.74 -13.31 -5.99
CA GLN A 137 -13.79 -13.45 -7.46
C GLN A 137 -13.03 -12.31 -8.14
N ALA A 138 -13.20 -11.08 -7.64
CA ALA A 138 -12.44 -9.94 -8.13
C ALA A 138 -10.94 -10.12 -7.84
N LEU A 139 -10.58 -10.53 -6.63
CA LEU A 139 -9.19 -10.77 -6.22
C LEU A 139 -8.54 -11.86 -7.07
N ASP A 140 -9.21 -13.00 -7.28
CA ASP A 140 -8.74 -14.08 -8.13
C ASP A 140 -8.42 -13.57 -9.52
N ARG A 141 -9.37 -12.87 -10.15
CA ARG A 141 -9.20 -12.36 -11.51
C ARG A 141 -7.97 -11.47 -11.61
N ILE A 142 -7.79 -10.53 -10.68
CA ILE A 142 -6.68 -9.58 -10.69
C ILE A 142 -5.33 -10.30 -10.50
N VAL A 143 -5.23 -11.19 -9.50
CA VAL A 143 -3.98 -11.89 -9.20
C VAL A 143 -3.59 -12.86 -10.32
N HIS A 144 -4.55 -13.65 -10.82
CA HIS A 144 -4.29 -14.59 -11.93
C HIS A 144 -3.90 -13.84 -13.22
N GLU A 145 -4.54 -12.72 -13.55
CA GLU A 145 -4.19 -11.94 -14.75
C GLU A 145 -2.74 -11.40 -14.70
N LEU A 146 -2.24 -11.06 -13.50
CA LEU A 146 -0.83 -10.66 -13.30
C LEU A 146 0.13 -11.85 -13.31
N LEU A 147 -0.28 -12.99 -12.75
CA LEU A 147 0.50 -14.23 -12.76
C LEU A 147 0.65 -14.81 -14.18
N GLU A 148 -0.42 -14.81 -14.98
CA GLU A 148 -0.40 -15.25 -16.38
C GLU A 148 0.55 -14.39 -17.23
N GLN A 149 0.63 -13.08 -16.92
CA GLN A 149 1.60 -12.16 -17.51
C GLN A 149 3.02 -12.31 -16.95
N LYS A 150 3.22 -13.19 -15.96
CA LYS A 150 4.49 -13.42 -15.26
C LYS A 150 5.06 -12.12 -14.68
N HIS A 151 4.20 -11.29 -14.11
CA HIS A 151 4.58 -9.99 -13.59
C HIS A 151 5.64 -10.14 -12.48
N PRO A 152 6.88 -9.63 -12.65
CA PRO A 152 7.98 -9.94 -11.74
C PRO A 152 7.88 -9.21 -10.40
N GLY A 153 7.12 -8.11 -10.33
CA GLY A 153 6.97 -7.29 -9.12
C GLY A 153 5.61 -7.39 -8.46
N LEU A 154 4.92 -8.54 -8.55
CA LEU A 154 3.67 -8.75 -7.81
C LEU A 154 3.96 -9.24 -6.38
N SER A 155 3.28 -8.67 -5.40
CA SER A 155 3.24 -9.18 -4.03
C SER A 155 1.85 -9.06 -3.38
N LEU A 156 1.62 -9.89 -2.37
CA LEU A 156 0.44 -9.83 -1.51
C LEU A 156 0.85 -9.42 -0.09
N LYS A 157 0.12 -8.49 0.52
CA LYS A 157 0.38 -8.00 1.87
C LYS A 157 -0.90 -7.94 2.70
N VAL A 158 -1.00 -8.72 3.76
CA VAL A 158 -2.14 -8.71 4.69
C VAL A 158 -1.73 -8.04 6.00
N VAL A 159 -2.52 -7.06 6.41
CA VAL A 159 -2.39 -6.43 7.73
C VAL A 159 -3.07 -7.33 8.76
N VAL A 160 -2.51 -7.48 9.95
CA VAL A 160 -2.99 -8.41 10.98
C VAL A 160 -3.08 -7.71 12.34
N PHE A 161 -4.27 -7.68 12.92
CA PHE A 161 -4.52 -7.15 14.27
C PHE A 161 -4.75 -8.26 15.30
N ASP A 162 -5.26 -9.41 14.88
CA ASP A 162 -5.66 -10.50 15.76
C ASP A 162 -5.58 -11.88 15.07
N ASP A 163 -5.96 -12.94 15.80
CA ASP A 163 -5.97 -14.31 15.29
C ASP A 163 -6.92 -14.52 14.10
N ASN A 164 -8.02 -13.76 14.00
CA ASN A 164 -8.96 -13.87 12.88
C ASN A 164 -8.33 -13.33 11.60
N ASP A 165 -7.64 -12.19 11.71
CA ASP A 165 -6.88 -11.63 10.61
C ASP A 165 -5.71 -12.54 10.19
N PHE A 166 -5.03 -13.17 11.15
CA PHE A 166 -3.95 -14.11 10.86
C PHE A 166 -4.46 -15.34 10.09
N ASN A 167 -5.60 -15.91 10.50
CA ASN A 167 -6.24 -17.01 9.77
C ASN A 167 -6.74 -16.59 8.38
N TYR A 168 -7.24 -15.36 8.24
CA TYR A 168 -7.53 -14.80 6.93
C TYR A 168 -6.26 -14.69 6.07
N ALA A 169 -5.15 -14.21 6.63
CA ALA A 169 -3.87 -14.13 5.92
C ALA A 169 -3.39 -15.51 5.44
N ARG A 170 -3.54 -16.55 6.27
CA ARG A 170 -3.27 -17.96 5.88
C ARG A 170 -4.10 -18.39 4.68
N THR A 171 -5.39 -18.04 4.69
CA THR A 171 -6.29 -18.34 3.57
C THR A 171 -5.83 -17.66 2.27
N ILE A 172 -5.40 -16.40 2.34
CA ILE A 172 -4.87 -15.69 1.16
C ILE A 172 -3.56 -16.30 0.68
N HIS A 173 -2.62 -16.60 1.60
CA HIS A 173 -1.33 -17.18 1.24
C HIS A 173 -1.48 -18.55 0.55
N GLN A 174 -2.33 -19.43 1.09
CA GLN A 174 -2.63 -20.73 0.50
C GLN A 174 -3.37 -20.63 -0.84
N ARG A 175 -4.16 -19.56 -1.04
CA ARG A 175 -4.89 -19.33 -2.30
C ARG A 175 -3.97 -18.94 -3.44
N PHE A 176 -2.86 -18.25 -3.15
CA PHE A 176 -1.87 -17.78 -4.13
C PHE A 176 -0.44 -18.15 -3.70
N PRO A 177 -0.10 -19.46 -3.63
CA PRO A 177 1.15 -19.92 -3.03
C PRO A 177 2.41 -19.49 -3.79
N GLU A 178 2.29 -19.13 -5.08
CA GLU A 178 3.38 -18.62 -5.90
C GLU A 178 3.67 -17.12 -5.75
N VAL A 179 2.79 -16.36 -5.09
CA VAL A 179 2.93 -14.91 -4.94
C VAL A 179 3.71 -14.60 -3.65
N PRO A 180 4.78 -13.80 -3.71
CA PRO A 180 5.47 -13.33 -2.51
C PRO A 180 4.51 -12.71 -1.49
N PHE A 181 4.47 -13.29 -0.29
CA PHE A 181 3.48 -12.97 0.72
C PHE A 181 4.09 -12.24 1.92
N TYR A 182 3.41 -11.20 2.38
CA TYR A 182 3.84 -10.33 3.45
C TYR A 182 2.76 -10.20 4.53
N LEU A 183 3.18 -10.32 5.78
CA LEU A 183 2.39 -10.06 6.97
C LEU A 183 2.84 -8.73 7.59
N GLN A 184 1.88 -7.87 7.92
CA GLN A 184 2.15 -6.57 8.54
C GLN A 184 1.33 -6.44 9.82
N PRO A 185 1.93 -6.09 10.98
CA PRO A 185 1.15 -5.83 12.18
C PRO A 185 0.30 -4.56 11.97
N GLY A 186 -0.93 -4.61 12.45
CA GLY A 186 -1.84 -3.47 12.43
C GLY A 186 -1.42 -2.36 13.41
N ASN A 187 -1.65 -1.10 13.02
CA ASN A 187 -1.54 0.03 13.94
C ASN A 187 -2.90 0.33 14.57
N SER A 188 -3.06 -0.01 15.85
CA SER A 188 -4.32 0.18 16.59
C SER A 188 -4.52 1.60 17.12
N ASP A 189 -3.50 2.46 17.08
CA ASP A 189 -3.54 3.82 17.61
C ASP A 189 -3.17 4.84 16.52
N LEU A 190 -4.20 5.28 15.80
CA LEU A 190 -4.08 6.25 14.70
C LEU A 190 -4.10 7.71 15.19
N THR A 191 -4.31 7.93 16.49
CA THR A 191 -4.56 9.25 17.07
C THR A 191 -3.39 9.78 17.89
N ASP A 192 -2.58 8.91 18.47
CA ASP A 192 -1.47 9.34 19.30
C ASP A 192 -0.33 9.93 18.45
N ALA A 193 0.20 11.07 18.88
CA ALA A 193 1.21 11.83 18.16
C ALA A 193 2.62 11.38 18.61
N ASP A 194 3.37 10.72 17.73
CA ASP A 194 4.79 10.30 17.88
C ASP A 194 5.28 10.20 19.34
N THR A 195 4.70 9.26 20.08
CA THR A 195 5.12 8.97 21.45
C THR A 195 6.01 7.73 21.47
N PRO A 196 7.01 7.66 22.38
CA PRO A 196 7.70 6.40 22.68
C PRO A 196 6.72 5.23 22.93
N LEU A 197 5.57 5.54 23.54
CA LEU A 197 4.50 4.57 23.81
C LEU A 197 3.90 3.95 22.53
N LEU A 198 3.69 4.73 21.46
CA LEU A 198 3.23 4.20 20.17
C LEU A 198 4.23 3.18 19.61
N ARG A 199 5.53 3.50 19.67
CA ARG A 199 6.58 2.61 19.16
C ARG A 199 6.64 1.29 19.92
N ASP A 200 6.53 1.35 21.24
CA ASP A 200 6.49 0.14 22.08
C ASP A 200 5.30 -0.74 21.71
N LYS A 201 4.09 -0.18 21.58
CA LYS A 201 2.88 -0.92 21.13
C LYS A 201 3.06 -1.56 19.74
N LEU A 202 3.66 -0.83 18.80
CA LEU A 202 3.92 -1.33 17.44
C LEU A 202 4.93 -2.50 17.47
N LEU A 203 5.97 -2.40 18.31
CA LEU A 203 6.95 -3.47 18.48
C LEU A 203 6.36 -4.70 19.18
N GLU A 204 5.51 -4.51 20.19
CA GLU A 204 4.77 -5.62 20.84
C GLU A 204 3.88 -6.36 19.83
N SER A 205 3.13 -5.61 19.00
CA SER A 205 2.29 -6.19 17.95
C SER A 205 3.11 -6.91 16.88
N PHE A 206 4.31 -6.39 16.57
CA PHE A 206 5.22 -7.00 15.63
C PHE A 206 5.84 -8.30 16.18
N GLU A 207 6.27 -8.32 17.44
CA GLU A 207 6.77 -9.52 18.13
C GLU A 207 5.70 -10.61 18.15
N TRP A 208 4.47 -10.27 18.54
CA TRP A 208 3.35 -11.22 18.52
C TRP A 208 3.14 -11.84 17.12
N LEU A 209 3.16 -11.03 16.06
CA LEU A 209 2.95 -11.53 14.70
C LEU A 209 4.11 -12.40 14.21
N ILE A 210 5.35 -12.08 14.61
CA ILE A 210 6.52 -12.94 14.36
C ILE A 210 6.30 -14.30 15.03
N ASP A 211 5.94 -14.34 16.30
CA ASP A 211 5.73 -15.59 17.03
C ASP A 211 4.63 -16.46 16.37
N GLN A 212 3.52 -15.84 15.95
CA GLN A 212 2.47 -16.54 15.20
C GLN A 212 2.99 -17.16 13.90
N ALA A 213 3.72 -16.38 13.10
CA ALA A 213 4.26 -16.86 11.82
C ALA A 213 5.31 -17.98 12.03
N MET A 214 6.23 -17.83 12.99
CA MET A 214 7.28 -18.82 13.27
C MET A 214 6.73 -20.15 13.78
N ALA A 215 5.57 -20.14 14.44
CA ALA A 215 4.90 -21.35 14.91
C ALA A 215 4.03 -22.05 13.85
N THR A 216 3.89 -21.48 12.64
CA THR A 216 2.87 -21.86 11.66
C THR A 216 3.50 -22.39 10.35
N PRO A 217 3.51 -23.73 10.10
CA PRO A 217 4.22 -24.32 8.97
C PRO A 217 3.75 -23.87 7.58
N ASP A 218 2.47 -23.53 7.43
CA ASP A 218 1.92 -23.01 6.17
C ASP A 218 2.22 -21.52 5.95
N MET A 219 3.04 -20.89 6.80
CA MET A 219 3.55 -19.53 6.65
C MET A 219 5.07 -19.47 6.42
N ASN A 220 5.72 -20.59 6.10
CA ASN A 220 7.18 -20.66 5.95
C ASN A 220 7.79 -19.69 4.92
N ASP A 221 7.05 -19.32 3.87
CA ASP A 221 7.51 -18.37 2.84
C ASP A 221 6.93 -16.95 3.01
N ALA A 222 6.19 -16.71 4.09
CA ALA A 222 5.69 -15.40 4.45
C ALA A 222 6.80 -14.53 5.08
N LYS A 223 6.78 -13.24 4.76
CA LYS A 223 7.69 -12.24 5.34
C LYS A 223 6.92 -11.38 6.34
N VAL A 224 7.37 -11.32 7.59
CA VAL A 224 6.77 -10.47 8.61
C VAL A 224 7.53 -9.15 8.69
N LEU A 225 6.87 -8.03 8.38
CA LEU A 225 7.49 -6.70 8.33
C LEU A 225 6.65 -5.67 9.10
N PRO A 226 7.28 -4.72 9.81
CA PRO A 226 6.56 -3.62 10.44
C PRO A 226 6.28 -2.49 9.43
N GLN A 227 5.52 -1.48 9.86
CA GLN A 227 5.50 -0.18 9.18
C GLN A 227 6.72 0.65 9.63
N LEU A 228 7.83 0.61 8.88
CA LEU A 228 9.07 1.30 9.28
C LEU A 228 8.87 2.81 9.47
N HIS A 229 8.06 3.44 8.62
CA HIS A 229 7.80 4.87 8.72
C HIS A 229 7.06 5.22 10.03
N ALA A 230 6.15 4.36 10.51
CA ALA A 230 5.44 4.55 11.77
C ALA A 230 6.36 4.37 12.98
N LEU A 231 7.34 3.47 12.91
CA LEU A 231 8.36 3.33 13.95
C LEU A 231 9.28 4.56 14.05
N VAL A 232 9.53 5.25 12.93
CA VAL A 232 10.44 6.41 12.88
C VAL A 232 9.71 7.73 13.16
N TRP A 233 8.51 7.92 12.62
CA TRP A 233 7.79 9.20 12.62
C TRP A 233 6.37 9.12 13.21
N GLY A 234 5.95 7.97 13.74
CA GLY A 234 4.59 7.75 14.23
C GLY A 234 3.54 7.97 13.13
N ASN A 235 2.42 8.58 13.51
CA ASN A 235 1.29 8.86 12.61
C ASN A 235 1.47 10.17 11.79
N LYS A 236 2.69 10.70 11.66
CA LYS A 236 2.94 11.95 10.93
C LYS A 236 2.65 11.77 9.44
N ARG A 237 1.93 12.72 8.85
CA ARG A 237 1.66 12.77 7.40
C ARG A 237 2.80 13.40 6.61
N GLY A 238 2.88 13.07 5.32
CA GLY A 238 3.81 13.67 4.37
C GLY A 238 5.29 13.40 4.65
N VAL A 239 5.61 12.27 5.29
CA VAL A 239 6.98 11.85 5.63
C VAL A 239 7.40 10.61 4.92
#